data_AF-A0A7X1ZM39-F1
#
_entry.id   AF-A0A7X1ZM39-F1
#
_cell.length_a   1.000
_cell.length_b   1.000
_cell.length_c   1.000
_cell.angle_alpha   90.00
_cell.angle_beta   90.00
_cell.angle_gamma   90.00
#
_symmetry.space_group_name_H-M   'P 1'
#
loop_
_entity.id
_entity.type
_entity.pdbx_description
1 polymer ?
#
loop_
_entity_poly.entity_id
_entity_poly.type
_entity_poly.pdbx_seq_one_letter_code
_entity_poly.pdbx_strand_id
1 'polypeptide(L)' 'TSSGPMHIANALKIPVIAIFGPTNPSFTGPFQQPAAVIKKDVPCWPCSYRECPFDHRCMISIDPEEVFEACQEFL' A
#
# COMPACT_ATOMS: atom_id res chain seq x y z
N THR A 1 -3.28 -4.27 5.63
CA THR A 1 -4.33 -3.31 5.23
C THR A 1 -5.50 -4.06 4.64
N SER A 2 -6.73 -3.79 5.09
CA SER A 2 -7.93 -4.28 4.39
C SER A 2 -8.18 -3.37 3.18
N SER A 3 -8.20 -3.91 1.97
CA SER A 3 -8.37 -3.14 0.73
C SER A 3 -9.77 -2.56 0.55
N GLY A 4 -10.78 -3.07 1.28
CA GLY A 4 -12.17 -2.63 1.15
C GLY A 4 -12.39 -1.13 1.35
N PRO A 5 -12.06 -0.56 2.54
CA PRO A 5 -12.18 0.87 2.79
C PRO A 5 -11.37 1.74 1.81
N MET A 6 -10.19 1.27 1.41
CA MET A 6 -9.35 1.94 0.42
C MET A 6 -10.08 2.08 -0.93
N HIS A 7 -10.74 1.01 -1.42
CA HIS A 7 -11.50 1.08 -2.67
C HIS A 7 -12.73 1.99 -2.57
N ILE A 8 -13.40 2.03 -1.41
CA ILE A 8 -14.53 2.94 -1.19
C ILE A 8 -14.07 4.40 -1.27
N ALA A 9 -12.98 4.75 -0.58
CA ALA A 9 -12.41 6.09 -0.64
C ALA A 9 -11.98 6.47 -2.07
N ASN A 10 -11.30 5.55 -2.77
CA ASN A 10 -10.85 5.78 -4.15
C ASN A 10 -12.03 5.95 -5.13
N ALA A 11 -13.12 5.19 -4.95
CA ALA A 11 -14.34 5.33 -5.76
C ALA A 11 -15.04 6.69 -5.55
N LEU A 12 -14.92 7.26 -4.35
CA LEU A 12 -15.42 8.59 -4.01
C LEU A 12 -14.46 9.72 -4.41
N LYS A 13 -13.36 9.41 -5.12
CA LYS A 13 -12.31 10.36 -5.50
C LYS A 13 -11.67 11.08 -4.32
N ILE A 14 -11.70 10.47 -3.14
CA ILE A 14 -10.95 10.95 -2.00
C ILE A 14 -9.48 10.55 -2.24
N PRO A 15 -8.49 11.45 -2.02
CA PRO A 15 -7.08 11.09 -2.08
C PRO A 15 -6.75 9.88 -1.21
N VAL A 16 -6.04 8.90 -1.76
CA VAL A 16 -5.69 7.66 -1.06
C VAL A 16 -4.19 7.39 -1.13
N ILE A 17 -3.58 7.20 0.04
CA ILE A 17 -2.25 6.58 0.17
C ILE A 17 -2.45 5.10 0.51
N ALA A 18 -2.08 4.22 -0.41
CA ALA A 18 -2.26 2.78 -0.25
C ALA A 18 -0.94 2.09 0.10
N ILE A 19 -0.86 1.52 1.30
CA ILE A 19 0.33 0.83 1.82
C ILE A 19 0.21 -0.68 1.54
N PHE A 20 1.14 -1.21 0.76
CA PHE A 20 1.19 -2.60 0.30
C PHE A 20 2.37 -3.36 0.90
N GLY A 21 2.04 -4.44 1.63
CA GLY A 21 2.98 -5.45 2.09
C GLY A 21 3.00 -6.65 1.14
N PRO A 22 2.40 -7.79 1.49
CA PRO A 22 2.55 -9.05 0.72
C PRO A 22 1.86 -9.05 -0.65
N THR A 23 0.86 -8.19 -0.86
CA THR A 23 0.00 -8.18 -2.04
C THR A 23 0.59 -7.31 -3.15
N ASN A 24 0.37 -7.69 -4.41
CA ASN A 24 0.76 -6.87 -5.56
C ASN A 24 -0.32 -5.80 -5.85
N PRO A 25 0.02 -4.49 -5.84
CA PRO A 25 -0.91 -3.40 -6.09
C PRO A 25 -1.46 -3.40 -7.52
N SER A 26 -0.82 -4.05 -8.49
CA SER A 26 -1.37 -4.16 -9.84
C SER A 26 -2.70 -4.93 -9.90
N PHE A 27 -3.03 -5.76 -8.90
CA PHE A 27 -4.30 -6.48 -8.85
C PHE A 27 -5.37 -5.79 -8.00
N THR A 28 -4.96 -5.09 -6.93
CA THR A 28 -5.88 -4.59 -5.89
C THR A 28 -5.57 -3.17 -5.44
N GLY A 29 -4.76 -2.44 -6.19
CA GLY A 29 -4.44 -1.04 -5.95
C GLY A 29 -5.61 -0.09 -6.24
N PRO A 30 -5.47 1.18 -5.86
CA PRO A 30 -6.37 2.24 -6.31
C PRO A 30 -6.40 2.29 -7.85
N PHE A 31 -7.58 2.46 -8.41
CA PHE A 31 -7.83 2.44 -9.87
C PHE A 31 -8.12 3.85 -10.44
N GLN A 32 -8.26 4.86 -9.58
CA GLN A 32 -8.41 6.26 -9.96
C GLN A 32 -7.40 7.16 -9.24
N GLN A 33 -7.07 8.28 -9.87
CA GLN A 33 -6.36 9.39 -9.26
C GLN A 33 -7.35 10.38 -8.62
N PRO A 34 -6.97 11.13 -7.57
CA PRO A 34 -5.64 11.17 -6.92
C PRO A 34 -5.38 9.97 -5.99
N ALA A 35 -4.25 9.27 -6.17
CA ALA A 35 -3.80 8.20 -5.29
C ALA A 35 -2.29 7.91 -5.43
N ALA A 36 -1.68 7.47 -4.32
CA ALA A 36 -0.30 6.98 -4.29
C ALA A 36 -0.23 5.56 -3.70
N VAL A 37 0.80 4.81 -4.10
CA VAL A 37 1.04 3.44 -3.65
C VAL A 37 2.43 3.36 -3.02
N ILE A 38 2.50 2.94 -1.77
CA ILE A 38 3.74 2.72 -1.04
C ILE A 38 3.95 1.22 -0.87
N LYS A 39 5.10 0.73 -1.33
CA LYS A 39 5.56 -0.65 -1.17
C LYS A 39 7.08 -0.68 -1.04
N LYS A 40 7.63 -1.78 -0.54
CA LYS A 40 9.07 -2.04 -0.59
C LYS A 40 9.39 -3.24 -1.47
N ASP A 41 10.39 -3.07 -2.33
CA ASP A 41 10.97 -4.14 -3.12
C ASP A 41 11.88 -4.99 -2.23
N VAL A 42 11.36 -6.13 -1.79
CA VAL A 42 12.08 -7.09 -0.97
C VAL A 42 12.07 -8.47 -1.64
N PRO A 43 13.05 -9.35 -1.38
CA PRO A 43 13.16 -10.62 -2.12
C PRO A 43 11.95 -11.54 -2.01
N CYS A 44 11.19 -11.46 -0.91
CA CYS A 44 10.00 -12.26 -0.71
C CYS A 44 8.74 -11.66 -1.36
N TRP A 45 8.82 -10.48 -1.99
CA TRP A 45 7.65 -9.78 -2.52
C TRP A 45 7.49 -9.95 -4.03
N PRO A 46 6.26 -10.09 -4.55
CA PRO A 46 4.98 -10.27 -3.85
C PRO A 46 4.73 -11.75 -3.50
N CYS A 47 4.43 -12.07 -2.24
CA CYS A 47 4.24 -13.48 -1.83
C CYS A 47 2.79 -13.91 -1.60
N SER A 48 1.90 -13.00 -1.21
CA SER A 48 0.50 -13.32 -0.84
C SER A 48 0.35 -14.47 0.19
N TYR A 49 1.36 -14.73 1.03
CA TYR A 49 1.28 -15.77 2.04
C TYR A 49 0.23 -15.43 3.11
N ARG A 50 -0.54 -16.44 3.54
CA ARG A 50 -1.48 -16.31 4.66
C ARG A 50 -0.76 -16.06 5.98
N GLU A 51 0.32 -16.80 6.21
CA GLU A 51 1.25 -16.62 7.32
C GLU A 51 2.64 -16.41 6.73
N CYS A 52 3.33 -15.34 7.15
CA CYS A 52 4.64 -15.04 6.61
C CYS A 52 5.67 -16.02 7.19
N PRO A 53 6.42 -16.76 6.36
CA PRO A 53 7.50 -17.63 6.84
C PRO A 53 8.79 -16.83 7.12
N PHE A 54 8.75 -15.50 7.00
CA PHE A 54 9.87 -14.59 7.19
C PHE A 54 9.57 -13.63 8.34
N ASP A 55 10.00 -12.38 8.20
CA ASP A 55 9.97 -11.31 9.20
C ASP A 55 8.98 -10.18 8.85
N HIS A 56 8.11 -10.37 7.86
CA HIS A 56 7.27 -9.30 7.30
C HIS A 56 8.06 -8.05 6.85
N ARG A 57 9.32 -8.18 6.41
CA ARG A 57 10.13 -7.04 5.93
C ARG A 57 9.46 -6.16 4.88
N CYS A 58 8.56 -6.72 4.06
CA CYS A 58 7.79 -5.93 3.08
C CYS A 58 6.90 -4.87 3.71
N MET A 59 6.45 -5.07 4.96
CA MET A 59 5.69 -4.11 5.75
C MET A 59 6.61 -3.32 6.70
N ILE A 60 7.53 -4.00 7.40
CA ILE A 60 8.36 -3.36 8.43
C ILE A 60 9.35 -2.36 7.85
N SER A 61 9.78 -2.56 6.59
CA SER A 61 10.71 -1.64 5.95
C SER A 61 10.07 -0.34 5.47
N ILE A 62 8.73 -0.18 5.60
CA ILE A 62 8.03 1.05 5.24
C ILE A 62 8.23 2.06 6.37
N ASP A 63 8.90 3.17 6.05
CA ASP A 63 9.22 4.24 6.97
C ASP A 63 8.00 5.15 7.16
N PRO A 64 7.55 5.43 8.40
CA PRO A 64 6.49 6.40 8.64
C PRO A 64 6.74 7.78 8.00
N GLU A 65 7.99 8.22 7.88
CA GLU A 65 8.32 9.52 7.27
C GLU A 65 7.98 9.53 5.77
N GLU A 66 8.27 8.46 5.04
CA GLU A 66 7.94 8.36 3.60
C GLU A 66 6.42 8.39 3.37
N VAL A 67 5.65 7.83 4.31
CA VAL A 67 4.19 7.87 4.28
C VAL A 67 3.70 9.29 4.55
N PHE A 68 4.32 9.99 5.49
CA PHE A 68 3.98 11.37 5.82
C PHE A 68 4.26 12.32 4.66
N GLU A 69 5.44 12.22 4.03
CA GLU A 69 5.79 12.98 2.84
C GLU A 69 4.79 12.75 1.69
N ALA A 70 4.42 11.50 1.43
CA ALA A 70 3.41 11.18 0.43
C ALA A 70 2.04 11.79 0.75
N CYS A 71 1.65 11.85 2.02
CA CYS A 71 0.42 12.53 2.44
C CYS A 71 0.47 14.05 2.14
N GLN A 72 1.64 14.68 2.26
CA GLN A 72 1.79 16.12 2.01
C GLN A 72 1.53 16.49 0.54
N GLU A 73 1.69 15.58 -0.41
CA GLU A 73 1.38 15.81 -1.82
C GLU A 73 -0.13 16.01 -2.09
N PHE A 74 -1.00 15.65 -1.14
CA PHE A 74 -2.46 15.72 -1.27
C PHE A 74 -3.12 16.75 -0.34
N LEU A 75 -2.33 17.54 0.40
CA LEU A 75 -2.79 18.63 1.27
C LEU A 75 -2.73 19.99 0.55
#